data_AF-A0A6A5BBV3-F1
#
_entry.id   AF-A0A6A5BBV3-F1
#
_cell.length_a   1.000
_cell.length_b   1.000
_cell.length_c   1.000
_cell.angle_alpha   90.00
_cell.angle_beta   90.00
_cell.angle_gamma   90.00
#
_symmetry.space_group_name_H-M   'P 1'
#
loop_
_entity.id
_entity.type
_entity.pdbx_description
1 polymer ?
#
loop_
_entity_poly.entity_id
_entity_poly.type
_entity_poly.pdbx_seq_one_letter_code
_entity_poly.pdbx_strand_id
1 'polypeptide(L)'
;MEWLVVLVTGVIALIVFHVPYPQTLYFRLDDPRIGYPNLGVQTIPFNLIVIVFVVSVPIGSLLVFQLVFIRNIHDLHHMLLGYIQSLCFSMLFMMFFWFFYPDYRPSFLSECNPIPSRVQALHKQRANPFNSITYYLPQEICSHPERYLGMKVNITPAFPSGHASNLFAVWIYVLLYLFAKTKAVSVESAVCV
;
A
#
# COMPACT_ATOMS: atom_id res chain seq x y z
N MET A 1 25.99 9.04 -2.91
CA MET A 1 25.55 7.65 -3.20
C MET A 1 24.09 7.41 -2.83
N GLU A 2 23.56 8.05 -1.77
CA GLU A 2 22.18 7.82 -1.31
C GLU A 2 21.09 8.20 -2.32
N TRP A 3 21.27 9.29 -3.07
CA TRP A 3 20.38 9.65 -4.19
C TRP A 3 20.26 8.55 -5.25
N LEU A 4 21.34 7.79 -5.49
CA LEU A 4 21.29 6.66 -6.42
C LEU A 4 20.41 5.54 -5.87
N VAL A 5 20.50 5.26 -4.57
CA VAL A 5 19.65 4.26 -3.90
C VAL A 5 18.19 4.66 -4.00
N VAL A 6 17.85 5.92 -3.72
CA VAL A 6 16.49 6.45 -3.87
C VAL A 6 15.99 6.30 -5.30
N LEU A 7 16.81 6.68 -6.28
CA LEU A 7 16.43 6.62 -7.69
C LEU A 7 16.22 5.17 -8.15
N VAL A 8 17.15 4.27 -7.81
CA VAL A 8 17.06 2.85 -8.16
C VAL A 8 15.85 2.18 -7.48
N THR A 9 15.67 2.37 -6.18
CA THR A 9 14.52 1.79 -5.45
C THR A 9 13.19 2.36 -5.94
N GLY A 10 13.12 3.66 -6.23
CA GLY A 10 11.95 4.29 -6.82
C GLY A 10 11.62 3.75 -8.21
N VAL A 11 12.61 3.60 -9.10
CA VAL A 11 12.42 3.02 -10.43
C VAL A 11 11.96 1.57 -10.34
N ILE A 12 12.58 0.75 -9.49
CA ILE A 12 12.16 -0.64 -9.27
C ILE A 12 10.71 -0.69 -8.79
N ALA A 13 10.35 0.12 -7.79
CA ALA A 13 8.98 0.17 -7.27
C ALA A 13 7.96 0.55 -8.36
N LEU A 14 8.29 1.53 -9.20
CA LEU A 14 7.43 1.95 -10.32
C LEU A 14 7.28 0.86 -11.38
N ILE A 15 8.38 0.18 -11.74
CA ILE A 15 8.34 -0.94 -12.69
C ILE A 15 7.43 -2.02 -12.13
N VAL A 16 7.69 -2.50 -10.91
CA VAL A 16 6.91 -3.59 -10.29
C VAL A 16 5.44 -3.23 -10.17
N PHE A 17 5.11 -1.98 -9.86
CA PHE A 17 3.72 -1.52 -9.80
C PHE A 17 2.98 -1.62 -11.16
N HIS A 18 3.69 -1.45 -12.28
CA HIS A 18 3.11 -1.53 -13.62
C HIS A 18 3.20 -2.92 -14.25
N VAL A 19 3.97 -3.85 -13.66
CA VAL A 19 4.00 -5.24 -14.14
C VAL A 19 2.65 -5.89 -13.85
N PRO A 20 1.93 -6.41 -14.87
CA PRO A 20 0.66 -7.06 -14.66
C PRO A 20 0.85 -8.39 -13.92
N TYR A 21 0.12 -8.56 -12.82
CA TYR A 21 0.02 -9.83 -12.10
C TYR A 21 -1.39 -10.38 -12.32
N PRO A 22 -1.55 -11.51 -13.04
CA PRO A 22 -2.88 -12.07 -13.27
C PRO A 22 -3.47 -12.58 -11.94
N GLN A 23 -4.69 -12.15 -11.62
CA GLN A 23 -5.40 -12.59 -10.42
C GLN A 23 -6.02 -13.96 -10.66
N THR A 24 -5.20 -15.01 -10.63
CA THR A 24 -5.62 -16.41 -10.85
C THR A 24 -6.01 -17.14 -9.56
N LEU A 25 -6.23 -16.40 -8.47
CA LEU A 25 -6.62 -16.99 -7.20
C LEU A 25 -8.04 -17.55 -7.30
N TYR A 26 -8.23 -18.78 -6.84
CA TYR A 26 -9.57 -19.33 -6.72
C TYR A 26 -10.27 -18.72 -5.51
N PHE A 27 -11.54 -18.34 -5.67
CA PHE A 27 -12.36 -17.84 -4.57
C PHE A 27 -13.68 -18.59 -4.46
N ARG A 28 -14.34 -18.39 -3.32
CA ARG A 28 -15.65 -18.95 -3.00
C ARG A 28 -16.68 -17.82 -2.91
N LEU A 29 -17.89 -18.05 -3.41
CA LEU A 29 -18.96 -17.04 -3.32
C LEU A 29 -19.49 -16.87 -1.89
N ASP A 30 -19.34 -17.88 -1.04
CA ASP A 30 -19.81 -17.88 0.35
C ASP A 30 -18.75 -17.39 1.36
N ASP A 31 -17.59 -16.94 0.89
CA ASP A 31 -16.55 -16.40 1.77
C ASP A 31 -16.93 -14.98 2.25
N PRO A 32 -17.20 -14.79 3.56
CA PRO A 32 -17.58 -13.48 4.09
C PRO A 32 -16.45 -12.45 4.00
N ARG A 33 -15.19 -12.87 3.80
CA ARG A 33 -14.03 -11.96 3.73
C ARG A 33 -14.04 -11.09 2.49
N ILE A 34 -14.65 -11.56 1.39
CA ILE A 34 -14.68 -10.88 0.08
C ILE A 34 -16.06 -10.32 -0.29
N GLY A 35 -17.05 -10.53 0.58
CA GLY A 35 -18.45 -10.18 0.38
C GLY A 35 -18.87 -8.83 0.97
N TYR A 36 -17.94 -8.02 1.46
CA TYR A 36 -18.27 -6.73 2.05
C TYR A 36 -18.77 -5.76 0.97
N PRO A 37 -19.90 -5.06 1.17
CA PRO A 37 -20.44 -4.17 0.16
C PRO A 37 -19.50 -2.97 -0.06
N ASN A 38 -19.21 -2.65 -1.33
CA ASN A 38 -18.58 -1.39 -1.66
C ASN A 38 -19.61 -0.26 -1.49
N LEU A 39 -19.48 0.50 -0.41
CA LEU A 39 -20.41 1.58 -0.07
C LEU A 39 -20.23 2.82 -0.98
N GLY A 40 -19.29 2.82 -1.92
CA GLY A 40 -19.00 3.94 -2.84
C GLY A 40 -18.44 5.19 -2.15
N VAL A 41 -18.59 5.30 -0.84
CA VAL A 41 -18.06 6.35 0.01
C VAL A 41 -16.77 5.84 0.64
N GLN A 42 -15.63 6.26 0.10
CA GLN A 42 -14.39 6.19 0.87
C GLN A 42 -14.52 7.20 2.00
N THR A 43 -14.46 6.76 3.26
CA THR A 43 -14.50 7.65 4.43
C THR A 43 -13.44 8.76 4.33
N ILE A 44 -12.29 8.46 3.71
CA ILE A 44 -11.21 9.40 3.45
C ILE A 44 -10.61 9.10 2.06
N PRO A 45 -10.53 10.08 1.14
CA PRO A 45 -9.94 9.87 -0.17
C PRO A 45 -8.42 9.69 -0.09
N PHE A 46 -7.88 8.79 -0.93
CA PHE A 46 -6.44 8.45 -0.98
C PHE A 46 -5.55 9.69 -1.07
N ASN A 47 -5.89 10.62 -1.96
CA ASN A 47 -5.10 11.84 -2.18
C ASN A 47 -4.98 12.69 -0.91
N LEU A 48 -6.04 12.77 -0.10
CA LEU A 48 -6.01 13.57 1.13
C LEU A 48 -5.06 12.95 2.15
N ILE A 49 -5.07 11.61 2.29
CA ILE A 49 -4.16 10.93 3.21
C ILE A 49 -2.71 11.16 2.79
N VAL A 50 -2.41 10.97 1.50
CA VAL A 50 -1.05 11.14 0.99
C VAL A 50 -0.58 12.58 1.13
N ILE A 51 -1.36 13.54 0.64
CA ILE A 51 -0.97 14.96 0.67
C ILE A 51 -0.81 15.43 2.10
N VAL A 52 -1.81 15.21 2.96
CA VAL A 52 -1.81 15.80 4.31
C VAL A 52 -0.88 15.02 5.25
N PHE A 53 -1.09 13.71 5.37
CA PHE A 53 -0.47 12.92 6.44
C PHE A 53 0.83 12.22 6.05
N VAL A 54 1.13 12.10 4.75
CA VAL A 54 2.38 11.52 4.24
C VAL A 54 3.33 12.58 3.69
N VAL A 55 2.87 13.78 3.35
CA VAL A 55 3.75 14.83 2.80
C VAL A 55 3.72 16.07 3.68
N SER A 56 2.61 16.79 3.71
CA SER A 56 2.55 18.14 4.29
C SER A 56 2.84 18.19 5.79
N VAL A 57 2.16 17.36 6.60
CA VAL A 57 2.32 17.40 8.05
C VAL A 57 3.70 16.88 8.48
N PRO A 58 4.17 15.70 8.05
CA PRO A 58 5.47 15.18 8.47
C PRO A 58 6.63 16.07 8.01
N ILE A 59 6.69 16.41 6.72
CA ILE A 59 7.77 17.25 6.17
C ILE A 59 7.69 18.64 6.78
N GLY A 60 6.50 19.23 6.89
CA GLY A 60 6.31 20.53 7.55
C GLY A 60 6.84 20.54 8.97
N SER A 61 6.55 19.50 9.77
CA SER A 61 7.04 19.39 11.14
C SER A 61 8.57 19.29 11.21
N LEU A 62 9.18 18.49 10.34
CA LEU A 62 10.64 18.34 10.26
C LEU A 62 11.32 19.62 9.78
N LEU A 63 10.76 20.31 8.78
CA LEU A 63 11.27 21.58 8.28
C LEU A 63 11.23 22.67 9.34
N VAL A 64 10.10 22.82 10.04
CA VAL A 64 9.97 23.79 11.14
C VAL A 64 10.99 23.48 12.24
N PHE A 65 11.11 22.21 12.64
CA PHE A 65 12.08 21.81 13.66
C PHE A 65 13.52 22.12 13.22
N GLN A 66 13.88 21.75 12.00
CA GLN A 66 15.23 21.94 11.47
C GLN A 66 15.58 23.42 11.30
N LEU A 67 14.66 24.25 10.79
CA LEU A 67 14.90 25.68 10.56
C LEU A 67 14.91 26.49 11.86
N VAL A 68 14.12 26.11 12.87
CA VAL A 68 14.04 26.85 14.13
C VAL A 68 15.15 26.45 15.10
N PHE A 69 15.40 25.14 15.28
CA PHE A 69 16.27 24.65 16.36
C PHE A 69 17.69 24.29 15.89
N ILE A 70 17.84 23.57 14.76
CA ILE A 70 19.14 23.03 14.34
C ILE A 70 19.89 23.98 13.40
N ARG A 71 19.17 24.66 12.49
CA ARG A 71 19.68 25.69 11.55
C ARG A 71 20.88 25.24 10.69
N ASN A 72 20.95 23.95 10.36
CA ASN A 72 22.03 23.39 9.54
C ASN A 72 21.48 22.81 8.21
N ILE A 73 22.01 23.30 7.08
CA ILE A 73 21.63 22.91 5.72
C ILE A 73 22.08 21.48 5.39
N HIS A 74 23.24 21.06 5.89
CA HIS A 74 23.73 19.70 5.66
C HIS A 74 22.80 18.67 6.33
N ASP A 75 22.41 18.93 7.58
CA ASP A 75 21.44 18.10 8.30
C ASP A 75 20.05 18.13 7.66
N LEU A 76 19.63 19.26 7.09
CA LEU A 76 18.39 19.38 6.33
C LEU A 76 18.39 18.45 5.11
N HIS A 77 19.50 18.42 4.38
CA HIS A 77 19.66 17.55 3.21
C HIS A 77 19.54 16.07 3.57
N HIS A 78 20.26 15.63 4.61
CA HIS A 78 20.22 14.24 5.09
C HIS A 78 18.86 13.84 5.66
N MET A 79 18.18 14.79 6.31
CA MET A 79 16.81 14.59 6.80
C MET A 79 15.83 14.34 5.63
N LEU A 80 15.88 15.16 4.58
CA LEU A 80 15.02 14.97 3.41
C LEU A 80 15.36 13.68 2.65
N LEU A 81 16.64 13.37 2.51
CA LEU A 81 17.11 12.12 1.91
C LEU A 81 16.57 10.90 2.64
N GLY A 82 16.75 10.84 3.96
CA GLY A 82 16.26 9.73 4.77
C GLY A 82 14.74 9.59 4.69
N TYR A 83 14.01 10.71 4.68
CA TYR A 83 12.56 10.73 4.55
C TYR A 83 12.09 10.08 3.24
N ILE A 84 12.63 10.53 2.10
CA ILE A 84 12.30 10.01 0.77
C ILE A 84 12.68 8.53 0.68
N GLN A 85 13.85 8.17 1.21
CA GLN A 85 14.34 6.80 1.22
C GLN A 85 13.41 5.86 2.02
N SER A 86 12.91 6.29 3.19
CA SER A 86 11.93 5.52 3.97
C SER A 86 10.63 5.27 3.20
N LEU A 87 10.16 6.25 2.42
CA LEU A 87 9.00 6.07 1.54
C LEU A 87 9.26 5.06 0.43
N CYS A 88 10.39 5.18 -0.27
CA CYS A 88 10.77 4.26 -1.34
C CYS A 88 10.87 2.81 -0.84
N PHE A 89 11.49 2.59 0.34
CA PHE A 89 11.56 1.26 0.94
C PHE A 89 10.20 0.72 1.36
N SER A 90 9.32 1.56 1.92
CA SER A 90 7.95 1.15 2.26
C SER A 90 7.20 0.68 1.01
N MET A 91 7.29 1.43 -0.09
CA MET A 91 6.70 1.05 -1.37
C MET A 91 7.26 -0.27 -1.90
N LEU A 92 8.58 -0.42 -1.92
CA LEU A 92 9.24 -1.65 -2.37
C LEU A 92 8.79 -2.86 -1.55
N PHE A 93 8.72 -2.71 -0.22
CA PHE A 93 8.26 -3.76 0.69
C PHE A 93 6.81 -4.15 0.39
N MET A 94 5.91 -3.19 0.19
CA MET A 94 4.52 -3.49 -0.18
C MET A 94 4.43 -4.24 -1.51
N MET A 95 5.16 -3.79 -2.54
CA MET A 95 5.17 -4.44 -3.84
C MET A 95 5.70 -5.87 -3.76
N PHE A 96 6.71 -6.12 -2.93
CA PHE A 96 7.18 -7.46 -2.63
C PHE A 96 6.03 -8.33 -2.09
N PHE A 97 5.33 -7.88 -1.04
CA PHE A 97 4.20 -8.66 -0.50
C PHE A 97 3.06 -8.86 -1.49
N TRP A 98 2.74 -7.85 -2.30
CA TRP A 98 1.71 -7.94 -3.33
C TRP A 98 2.04 -8.99 -4.39
N PHE A 99 3.32 -9.23 -4.66
CA PHE A 99 3.76 -10.28 -5.56
C PHE A 99 3.67 -11.68 -4.91
N PHE A 100 4.11 -11.83 -3.67
CA PHE A 100 4.17 -13.13 -2.99
C PHE A 100 2.83 -13.61 -2.43
N TYR A 101 1.97 -12.69 -2.00
CA TYR A 101 0.69 -12.99 -1.34
C TYR A 101 -0.45 -12.25 -2.05
N PRO A 102 -0.86 -12.73 -3.24
CA PRO A 102 -2.04 -12.21 -3.89
C PRO A 102 -3.29 -12.55 -3.08
N ASP A 103 -4.06 -11.53 -2.68
CA ASP A 103 -5.30 -11.69 -1.93
C ASP A 103 -6.38 -10.73 -2.43
N TYR A 104 -7.64 -11.16 -2.32
CA TYR A 104 -8.80 -10.40 -2.75
C TYR A 104 -9.21 -9.37 -1.69
N ARG A 105 -9.59 -8.18 -2.16
CA ARG A 105 -10.13 -7.13 -1.27
C ARG A 105 -11.49 -7.52 -0.70
N PRO A 106 -11.86 -7.00 0.47
CA PRO A 106 -13.19 -7.23 1.01
C PRO A 106 -14.34 -6.76 0.13
N SER A 107 -14.10 -5.74 -0.71
CA SER A 107 -15.07 -5.24 -1.69
C SER A 107 -15.12 -6.03 -3.00
N PHE A 108 -14.28 -7.06 -3.16
CA PHE A 108 -14.07 -7.76 -4.43
C PHE A 108 -15.38 -8.28 -5.05
N LEU A 109 -16.24 -8.94 -4.27
CA LEU A 109 -17.47 -9.55 -4.81
C LEU A 109 -18.45 -8.49 -5.33
N SER A 110 -18.54 -7.35 -4.65
CA SER A 110 -19.38 -6.22 -5.07
C SER A 110 -18.87 -5.56 -6.36
N GLU A 111 -17.56 -5.52 -6.58
CA GLU A 111 -16.94 -4.98 -7.79
C GLU A 111 -16.99 -5.98 -8.96
N CYS A 112 -16.85 -7.27 -8.66
CA CYS A 112 -16.96 -8.37 -9.64
C CYS A 112 -18.36 -8.44 -10.25
N ASN A 113 -19.39 -8.19 -9.43
CA ASN A 113 -20.81 -8.29 -9.79
C ASN A 113 -21.12 -9.60 -10.55
N PRO A 114 -21.18 -10.74 -9.82
CA PRO A 114 -21.25 -12.07 -10.41
C PRO A 114 -22.55 -12.28 -11.21
N ILE A 115 -22.45 -12.79 -12.44
CA ILE A 115 -23.64 -13.03 -13.28
C ILE A 115 -24.31 -14.35 -12.83
N PRO A 116 -25.57 -14.33 -12.34
CA PRO A 116 -26.22 -15.51 -11.78
C PRO A 116 -26.31 -16.70 -12.74
N SER A 117 -26.51 -16.46 -14.03
CA SER A 117 -26.58 -17.52 -15.05
C SER A 117 -25.26 -18.26 -15.21
N ARG A 118 -24.12 -17.55 -15.17
CA ARG A 118 -22.78 -18.16 -15.24
C ARG A 118 -22.45 -18.94 -13.98
N VAL A 119 -22.80 -18.39 -12.81
CA VAL A 119 -22.64 -19.08 -11.51
C VAL A 119 -23.39 -20.40 -11.52
N GLN A 120 -24.66 -20.42 -11.91
CA GLN A 120 -25.48 -21.64 -11.92
C GLN A 120 -24.96 -22.69 -12.90
N ALA A 121 -24.51 -22.28 -14.09
CA ALA A 121 -23.95 -23.20 -15.08
C ALA A 121 -22.66 -23.87 -14.56
N LEU A 122 -21.73 -23.08 -14.02
CA LEU A 122 -20.47 -23.59 -13.47
C LEU A 122 -20.69 -24.41 -12.20
N HIS A 123 -21.62 -24.01 -11.34
CA HIS A 123 -21.95 -24.75 -10.13
C HIS A 123 -22.50 -26.14 -10.46
N LYS A 124 -23.38 -26.26 -11.47
CA LYS A 124 -23.86 -27.57 -11.95
C LYS A 124 -22.73 -28.41 -12.57
N GLN A 125 -21.85 -27.78 -13.36
CA GLN A 125 -20.73 -28.47 -14.01
C GLN A 125 -19.68 -28.96 -13.01
N ARG A 126 -19.43 -28.20 -11.95
CA ARG A 126 -18.42 -28.50 -10.92
C ARG A 126 -19.00 -29.10 -9.64
N ALA A 127 -20.30 -29.40 -9.62
CA ALA A 127 -20.96 -30.02 -8.48
C ALA A 127 -20.32 -31.38 -8.22
N ASN A 128 -19.78 -31.56 -7.01
CA ASN A 128 -19.19 -32.82 -6.59
C ASN A 128 -20.08 -33.45 -5.49
N PRO A 129 -20.55 -34.70 -5.64
CA PRO A 129 -21.38 -35.35 -4.62
C PRO A 129 -20.70 -35.52 -3.26
N PHE A 130 -19.36 -35.42 -3.20
CA PHE A 130 -18.59 -35.52 -1.95
C PHE A 130 -18.16 -34.16 -1.37
N ASN A 131 -18.34 -33.06 -2.09
CA ASN A 131 -17.97 -31.71 -1.62
C ASN A 131 -18.93 -30.66 -2.15
N SER A 132 -19.62 -29.97 -1.23
CA SER A 132 -20.54 -28.88 -1.56
C SER A 132 -19.83 -27.56 -1.92
N ILE A 133 -18.51 -27.48 -1.70
CA ILE A 133 -17.73 -26.26 -1.92
C ILE A 133 -17.28 -26.19 -3.38
N THR A 134 -17.70 -25.13 -4.08
CA THR A 134 -17.25 -24.84 -5.45
C THR A 134 -16.33 -23.63 -5.46
N TYR A 135 -15.21 -23.79 -6.16
CA TYR A 135 -14.24 -22.73 -6.39
C TYR A 135 -14.42 -22.13 -7.78
N TYR A 136 -14.20 -20.82 -7.86
CA TYR A 136 -14.40 -20.05 -9.07
C TYR A 136 -13.23 -19.12 -9.35
N LEU A 137 -13.06 -18.79 -10.63
CA LEU A 137 -12.10 -17.80 -11.07
C LEU A 137 -12.82 -16.51 -11.50
N PRO A 138 -12.22 -15.32 -11.29
CA PRO A 138 -12.87 -14.04 -11.59
C PRO A 138 -13.28 -13.91 -13.05
N GLN A 139 -12.43 -14.37 -13.98
CA GLN A 139 -12.68 -14.32 -15.42
C GLN A 139 -13.88 -15.15 -15.88
N GLU A 140 -14.35 -16.10 -15.06
CA GLU A 140 -15.45 -17.01 -15.43
C GLU A 140 -16.82 -16.45 -15.02
N ILE A 141 -16.87 -15.63 -13.96
CA ILE A 141 -18.11 -15.23 -13.29
C ILE A 141 -18.37 -13.73 -13.33
N CYS A 142 -17.32 -12.93 -13.23
CA CYS A 142 -17.47 -11.48 -13.13
C CYS A 142 -18.03 -10.89 -14.42
N SER A 143 -18.75 -9.79 -14.27
CA SER A 143 -19.33 -9.02 -15.37
C SER A 143 -18.29 -8.52 -16.37
N HIS A 144 -17.09 -8.16 -15.88
CA HIS A 144 -15.99 -7.55 -16.63
C HIS A 144 -14.70 -8.38 -16.49
N PRO A 145 -14.59 -9.53 -17.18
CA PRO A 145 -13.46 -10.46 -17.02
C PRO A 145 -12.12 -9.86 -17.43
N GLU A 146 -12.10 -8.90 -18.36
CA GLU A 146 -10.91 -8.19 -18.82
C GLU A 146 -10.17 -7.44 -17.71
N ARG A 147 -10.88 -7.06 -16.64
CA ARG A 147 -10.26 -6.40 -15.48
C ARG A 147 -9.28 -7.32 -14.74
N TYR A 148 -9.53 -8.63 -14.77
CA TYR A 148 -8.77 -9.63 -14.01
C TYR A 148 -7.71 -10.36 -14.86
N LEU A 149 -7.76 -10.19 -16.19
CA LEU A 149 -6.87 -10.84 -17.16
C LEU A 149 -5.55 -10.11 -17.43
N GLY A 150 -5.35 -8.90 -16.89
CA GLY A 150 -4.00 -8.34 -16.77
C GLY A 150 -3.75 -6.91 -17.27
N MET A 151 -4.67 -5.96 -17.13
CA MET A 151 -4.35 -4.55 -17.44
C MET A 151 -5.18 -3.52 -16.65
N LYS A 152 -5.34 -3.67 -15.33
CA LYS A 152 -5.80 -2.52 -14.52
C LYS A 152 -5.02 -2.34 -13.22
N VAL A 153 -4.36 -1.19 -13.16
CA VAL A 153 -3.67 -0.52 -12.05
C VAL A 153 -4.51 -0.39 -10.77
N ASN A 154 -5.82 -0.67 -10.84
CA ASN A 154 -6.76 -0.44 -9.74
C ASN A 154 -7.10 -1.69 -8.91
N ILE A 155 -6.60 -2.88 -9.26
CA ILE A 155 -6.86 -4.11 -8.49
C ILE A 155 -5.64 -4.44 -7.62
N THR A 156 -5.21 -3.48 -6.81
CA THR A 156 -4.17 -3.70 -5.81
C THR A 156 -4.63 -4.78 -4.81
N PRO A 157 -3.76 -5.70 -4.37
CA PRO A 157 -4.11 -6.69 -3.34
C PRO A 157 -4.63 -6.05 -2.05
N ALA A 158 -5.31 -6.86 -1.24
CA ALA A 158 -5.85 -6.42 0.04
C ALA A 158 -4.75 -6.13 1.08
N PHE A 159 -3.70 -6.94 1.08
CA PHE A 159 -2.63 -6.91 2.06
C PHE A 159 -1.26 -6.76 1.38
N PRO A 160 -0.35 -5.93 1.91
CA PRO A 160 -0.55 -4.90 2.93
C PRO A 160 -1.25 -3.64 2.39
N SER A 161 -1.77 -2.80 3.30
CA SER A 161 -2.43 -1.53 2.95
C SER A 161 -1.42 -0.43 2.61
N GLY A 162 -1.53 0.09 1.38
CA GLY A 162 -0.75 1.22 0.87
C GLY A 162 -0.66 2.42 1.82
N HIS A 163 -1.82 2.83 2.35
CA HIS A 163 -1.91 3.99 3.24
C HIS A 163 -1.21 3.73 4.57
N ALA A 164 -1.51 2.60 5.20
CA ALA A 164 -1.01 2.29 6.53
C ALA A 164 0.51 2.12 6.53
N SER A 165 1.06 1.42 5.54
CA SER A 165 2.50 1.20 5.41
C SER A 165 3.28 2.48 5.13
N ASN A 166 2.77 3.35 4.25
CA ASN A 166 3.42 4.64 3.98
C ASN A 166 3.37 5.55 5.21
N LEU A 167 2.21 5.66 5.88
CA LEU A 167 2.07 6.43 7.11
C LEU A 167 3.01 5.92 8.20
N PHE A 168 3.02 4.61 8.44
CA PHE A 168 3.89 4.00 9.44
C PHE A 168 5.37 4.32 9.19
N ALA A 169 5.83 4.16 7.94
CA ALA A 169 7.21 4.41 7.57
C ALA A 169 7.63 5.86 7.81
N VAL A 170 6.84 6.84 7.36
CA VAL A 170 7.19 8.26 7.50
C VAL A 170 7.10 8.73 8.95
N TRP A 171 6.08 8.31 9.69
CA TRP A 171 5.91 8.75 11.08
C TRP A 171 6.96 8.12 11.99
N ILE A 172 7.37 6.88 11.75
CA ILE A 172 8.52 6.30 12.46
C ILE A 172 9.80 7.06 12.13
N TYR A 173 10.03 7.41 10.86
CA TYR A 173 11.19 8.21 10.50
C TYR A 173 11.19 9.56 11.23
N VAL A 174 10.07 10.28 11.24
CA VAL A 174 9.91 11.54 11.98
C VAL A 174 10.23 11.35 13.46
N LEU A 175 9.65 10.33 14.10
CA LEU A 175 9.90 10.06 15.51
C LEU A 175 11.39 9.80 15.77
N LEU A 176 12.00 8.88 15.02
CA LEU A 176 13.42 8.54 15.18
C LEU A 176 14.33 9.76 14.95
N TYR A 177 14.04 10.56 13.94
CA TYR A 177 14.79 11.79 13.64
C TYR A 177 14.71 12.79 14.78
N LEU A 178 13.49 13.08 15.26
CA LEU A 178 13.27 14.02 16.36
C LEU A 178 13.93 13.52 17.64
N PHE A 179 13.79 12.23 17.99
CA PHE A 179 14.44 11.65 19.17
C PHE A 179 15.97 11.73 19.09
N ALA A 180 16.56 11.46 17.93
CA ALA A 180 18.00 11.54 17.75
C ALA A 180 18.52 12.97 17.95
N LYS A 181 17.84 13.96 17.38
CA LYS A 181 18.26 15.37 17.46
C LYS A 181 17.98 16.01 18.82
N THR A 182 16.86 15.71 19.48
CA THR A 182 16.61 16.25 20.83
C THR A 182 17.58 15.70 21.87
N LYS A 183 17.97 14.41 21.77
CA LYS A 183 19.03 13.87 22.63
C LYS A 183 20.37 14.55 22.37
N ALA A 184 20.76 14.74 21.11
CA ALA A 184 21.99 15.44 20.77
C ALA A 184 22.03 16.86 21.36
N VAL A 185 20.95 17.63 21.22
CA VAL A 185 20.84 19.00 21.78
C VAL A 185 20.94 19.00 23.31
N SER A 186 20.33 18.02 23.99
CA SER A 186 20.40 17.92 25.46
C SER A 186 21.81 17.63 25.97
N VAL A 187 22.61 16.84 25.23
CA VAL A 187 24.00 16.53 25.58
C VAL A 187 24.90 17.74 25.35
N GLU A 188 24.74 18.43 24.23
CA GLU A 188 25.53 19.63 23.92
C GLU A 188 25.29 20.76 24.93
N SER A 189 24.04 20.90 25.39
CA SER A 189 23.67 21.85 26.45
C SER A 189 24.26 21.48 27.83
N ALA A 190 24.50 20.19 28.09
CA ALA A 190 25.05 19.71 29.35
C ALA A 190 26.59 19.80 29.42
N VAL A 191 27.27 19.90 28.27
CA VAL A 191 28.74 20.08 28.20
C VAL A 191 29.15 21.56 28.31
N CYS A 192 28.21 22.49 28.14
CA CYS A 192 28.44 23.93 28.26
C CYS A 192 28.14 24.53 29.65
N VAL A 193 28.00 23.70 30.70
CA VAL A 193 27.89 24.13 32.11
C VAL A 193 29.09 23.61 32.89
#